data_AF-A0A3V8KRX3-F1
#
_entry.id   AF-A0A3V8KRX3-F1
#
_cell.length_a   1.000
_cell.length_b   1.000
_cell.length_c   1.000
_cell.angle_alpha   90.00
_cell.angle_beta   90.00
_cell.angle_gamma   90.00
#
_symmetry.space_group_name_H-M   'P 1'
#
loop_
_entity.id
_entity.type
_entity.pdbx_description
1 polymer ?
#
loop_
_entity_poly.entity_id
_entity_poly.type
_entity_poly.pdbx_seq_one_letter_code
_entity_poly.pdbx_strand_id
1 'polypeptide(L)'
;MENKLIESLPTRMRILRAARQCFAENGFHSTSMKTICKASDMSPGTLYHHFPSKEALIEAIILEDQERALTHFREPLEGVGLVDYLVESTIAVTREDCAQRALVVEIMAEGMRNPQVAEMLTNKYHTIIASLVARFNDAQAKGEIGADVDKEMAARLLLATTYGVLSDSSSAENARHVSFATTLRTMLTGLLKCNSAS
;
A
#
# COMPACT_ATOMS: atom_id res chain seq x y z
N MET A 1 12.06 -19.76 -17.40
CA MET A 1 10.61 -19.84 -17.68
C MET A 1 9.89 -18.48 -17.54
N GLU A 2 10.50 -17.45 -16.92
CA GLU A 2 9.90 -16.11 -16.78
C GLU A 2 9.71 -15.35 -18.11
N ASN A 3 10.50 -15.64 -19.14
CA ASN A 3 10.51 -14.83 -20.37
C ASN A 3 9.24 -14.99 -21.23
N LYS A 4 8.51 -16.12 -21.12
CA LYS A 4 7.26 -16.36 -21.90
C LYS A 4 6.02 -15.69 -21.31
N LEU A 5 6.02 -15.34 -20.02
CA LEU A 5 4.89 -14.65 -19.37
C LEU A 5 4.91 -13.15 -19.61
N ILE A 6 6.03 -12.60 -20.10
CA ILE A 6 6.18 -11.17 -20.37
C ILE A 6 5.55 -10.80 -21.74
N GLU A 7 5.56 -11.71 -22.73
CA GLU A 7 4.98 -11.45 -24.06
C GLU A 7 3.43 -11.40 -24.07
N SER A 8 2.74 -11.99 -23.08
CA SER A 8 1.26 -12.01 -23.03
C SER A 8 0.62 -10.83 -22.29
N LEU A 9 1.43 -9.99 -21.64
CA LEU A 9 0.93 -8.81 -20.93
C LEU A 9 0.72 -7.63 -21.90
N PRO A 10 -0.38 -6.86 -21.76
CA PRO A 10 -0.52 -5.60 -22.47
C PRO A 10 0.74 -4.73 -22.33
N THR A 11 1.17 -4.08 -23.42
CA THR A 11 2.41 -3.27 -23.47
C THR A 11 2.58 -2.33 -22.28
N ARG A 12 1.49 -1.67 -21.86
CA ARG A 12 1.47 -0.79 -20.69
C ARG A 12 1.91 -1.51 -19.40
N MET A 13 1.45 -2.74 -19.16
CA MET A 13 1.82 -3.54 -17.98
C MET A 13 3.28 -3.99 -18.03
N ARG A 14 3.80 -4.34 -19.21
CA ARG A 14 5.23 -4.66 -19.37
C ARG A 14 6.11 -3.48 -18.99
N ILE A 15 5.76 -2.28 -19.46
CA ILE A 15 6.47 -1.04 -19.12
C ILE A 15 6.40 -0.78 -17.61
N LEU A 16 5.22 -0.90 -17.00
CA LEU A 16 5.05 -0.70 -15.55
C LEU A 16 5.85 -1.70 -14.73
N ARG A 17 5.85 -2.98 -15.12
CA ARG A 17 6.66 -4.01 -14.44
C ARG A 17 8.15 -3.69 -14.49
N ALA A 18 8.65 -3.27 -15.65
CA ALA A 18 10.05 -2.88 -15.81
C ALA A 18 10.37 -1.62 -14.98
N ALA A 19 9.47 -0.64 -14.96
CA ALA A 19 9.62 0.57 -14.15
C ALA A 19 9.66 0.24 -12.65
N ARG A 20 8.75 -0.61 -12.16
CA ARG A 20 8.73 -1.09 -10.77
C ARG A 20 10.07 -1.72 -10.38
N GLN A 21 10.60 -2.60 -11.21
CA GLN A 21 11.90 -3.23 -10.97
C GLN A 21 13.04 -2.20 -10.94
N CYS A 22 13.13 -1.33 -11.96
CA CYS A 22 14.19 -0.33 -12.01
C CYS A 22 14.15 0.62 -10.81
N PHE A 23 12.97 1.08 -10.40
CA PHE A 23 12.80 1.96 -9.24
C PHE A 23 13.12 1.25 -7.92
N ALA A 24 12.73 -0.01 -7.75
CA ALA A 24 13.04 -0.78 -6.54
C ALA A 24 14.55 -1.03 -6.40
N GLU A 25 15.26 -1.28 -7.50
CA GLU A 25 16.69 -1.59 -7.49
C GLU A 25 17.58 -0.33 -7.41
N ASN A 26 17.22 0.74 -8.12
CA ASN A 26 18.10 1.91 -8.32
C ASN A 26 17.57 3.20 -7.70
N GLY A 27 16.35 3.18 -7.15
CA GLY A 27 15.63 4.36 -6.70
C GLY A 27 14.99 5.15 -7.85
N PHE A 28 14.09 6.06 -7.49
CA PHE A 28 13.40 6.91 -8.46
C PHE A 28 14.39 7.82 -9.16
N HIS A 29 15.23 8.57 -8.42
CA HIS A 29 16.10 9.60 -8.99
C HIS A 29 17.09 9.05 -10.03
N SER A 30 17.81 7.98 -9.70
CA SER A 30 18.86 7.37 -10.55
C SER A 30 18.31 6.64 -11.79
N THR A 31 17.02 6.30 -11.78
CA THR A 31 16.39 5.60 -12.92
C THR A 31 16.04 6.60 -14.03
N SER A 32 16.45 6.31 -15.27
CA SER A 32 16.11 7.12 -16.45
C SER A 32 15.04 6.45 -17.31
N MET A 33 14.30 7.23 -18.10
CA MET A 33 13.36 6.69 -19.10
C MET A 33 14.05 5.73 -20.09
N LYS A 34 15.33 5.99 -20.42
CA LYS A 34 16.16 5.12 -21.27
C LYS A 34 16.46 3.77 -20.61
N THR A 35 16.69 3.77 -19.30
CA THR A 35 16.87 2.53 -18.51
C THR A 35 15.60 1.69 -18.58
N ILE A 36 14.43 2.31 -18.42
CA ILE A 36 13.13 1.63 -18.47
C ILE A 36 12.81 1.12 -19.89
N CYS A 37 13.15 1.88 -20.94
CA CYS A 37 13.03 1.40 -22.32
C CYS A 37 13.80 0.08 -22.52
N LYS A 38 15.07 0.04 -22.08
CA LYS A 38 15.90 -1.17 -22.16
C LYS A 38 15.32 -2.32 -21.35
N ALA A 39 14.86 -2.06 -20.12
CA ALA A 39 14.34 -3.09 -19.23
C ALA A 39 12.98 -3.64 -19.71
N SER A 40 12.16 -2.83 -20.38
CA SER A 40 10.86 -3.25 -20.93
C SER A 40 10.93 -3.83 -22.34
N ASP A 41 12.10 -3.76 -22.98
CA ASP A 41 12.31 -4.08 -24.40
C ASP A 41 11.41 -3.25 -25.34
N MET A 42 11.20 -1.98 -25.00
CA MET A 42 10.35 -1.05 -25.74
C MET A 42 11.15 0.07 -26.39
N SER A 43 10.70 0.51 -27.56
CA SER A 43 11.26 1.71 -28.19
C SER A 43 10.93 2.96 -27.34
N PRO A 44 11.76 4.02 -27.38
CA PRO A 44 11.44 5.28 -26.72
C PRO A 44 10.07 5.83 -27.14
N GLY A 45 9.74 5.79 -28.44
CA GLY A 45 8.45 6.28 -28.94
C GLY A 45 7.26 5.52 -28.33
N THR A 46 7.36 4.20 -28.24
CA THR A 46 6.33 3.37 -27.59
C THR A 46 6.19 3.69 -26.10
N LEU A 47 7.31 3.84 -25.40
CA LEU A 47 7.30 4.15 -23.96
C LEU A 47 6.71 5.55 -23.70
N TYR A 48 7.16 6.58 -24.41
CA TYR A 48 6.66 7.95 -24.26
C TYR A 48 5.19 8.10 -24.67
N HIS A 49 4.69 7.26 -25.59
CA HIS A 49 3.27 7.21 -25.92
C HIS A 49 2.40 6.75 -24.74
N HIS A 50 2.86 5.75 -23.98
CA HIS A 50 2.12 5.24 -22.82
C HIS A 50 2.37 6.04 -21.54
N PHE A 51 3.58 6.57 -21.38
CA PHE A 51 4.04 7.27 -20.19
C PHE A 51 4.96 8.43 -20.59
N PRO A 52 4.46 9.67 -20.61
CA PRO A 52 5.23 10.81 -21.10
C PRO A 52 6.41 11.20 -20.18
N SER A 53 6.41 10.75 -18.93
CA SER A 53 7.46 11.05 -17.95
C SER A 53 7.64 9.94 -16.91
N LYS A 54 8.67 10.06 -16.06
CA LYS A 54 8.85 9.18 -14.90
C LYS A 54 7.74 9.37 -13.86
N GLU A 55 7.23 10.60 -13.75
CA GLU A 55 6.14 10.96 -12.86
C GLU A 55 4.82 10.31 -13.32
N ALA A 56 4.60 10.15 -14.62
CA ALA A 56 3.45 9.38 -15.11
C ALA A 56 3.56 7.87 -14.77
N LEU A 57 4.79 7.33 -14.69
CA LEU A 57 5.02 5.95 -14.25
C LEU A 57 4.80 5.78 -12.76
N ILE A 58 5.35 6.68 -11.93
CA ILE A 58 5.18 6.61 -10.47
C ILE A 58 3.71 6.82 -10.08
N GLU A 59 3.00 7.71 -10.77
CA GLU A 59 1.56 7.92 -10.57
C GLU A 59 0.76 6.64 -10.81
N ALA A 60 0.99 5.98 -11.95
CA ALA A 60 0.32 4.71 -12.26
C ALA A 60 0.67 3.61 -11.24
N ILE A 61 1.91 3.56 -10.77
CA ILE A 61 2.33 2.62 -9.70
C ILE A 61 1.61 2.94 -8.39
N ILE A 62 1.52 4.21 -8.00
CA ILE A 62 0.81 4.68 -6.80
C ILE A 62 -0.67 4.29 -6.88
N LEU A 63 -1.31 4.41 -8.04
CA LEU A 63 -2.70 4.03 -8.26
C LEU A 63 -2.90 2.50 -8.16
N GLU A 64 -2.00 1.69 -8.72
CA GLU A 64 -2.03 0.23 -8.54
C GLU A 64 -1.85 -0.16 -7.07
N ASP A 65 -0.98 0.55 -6.33
CA ASP A 65 -0.77 0.31 -4.91
C ASP A 65 -1.98 0.76 -4.06
N GLN A 66 -2.63 1.85 -4.45
CA GLN A 66 -3.89 2.29 -3.87
C GLN A 66 -4.98 1.23 -4.08
N GLU A 67 -5.14 0.74 -5.31
CA GLU A 67 -6.17 -0.25 -5.64
C GLU A 67 -6.01 -1.52 -4.80
N ARG A 68 -4.78 -2.04 -4.66
CA ARG A 68 -4.52 -3.18 -3.78
C ARG A 68 -4.92 -2.90 -2.34
N ALA A 69 -4.55 -1.75 -1.79
CA ALA A 69 -4.96 -1.36 -0.44
C ALA A 69 -6.50 -1.28 -0.32
N LEU A 70 -7.19 -0.76 -1.34
CA LEU A 70 -8.65 -0.66 -1.35
C LEU A 70 -9.34 -2.02 -1.43
N THR A 71 -8.76 -3.03 -2.09
CA THR A 71 -9.39 -4.37 -2.14
C THR A 71 -9.64 -4.97 -0.75
N HIS A 72 -8.89 -4.56 0.27
CA HIS A 72 -9.11 -4.98 1.65
C HIS A 72 -10.27 -4.26 2.35
N PHE A 73 -10.57 -3.02 1.95
CA PHE A 73 -11.50 -2.16 2.72
C PHE A 73 -12.67 -1.63 1.89
N ARG A 74 -12.81 -2.02 0.63
CA ARG A 74 -13.86 -1.51 -0.27
C ARG A 74 -15.25 -1.97 0.15
N GLU A 75 -15.39 -3.26 0.39
CA GLU A 75 -16.67 -3.88 0.77
C GLU A 75 -16.85 -3.93 2.29
N PRO A 76 -18.10 -3.93 2.79
CA PRO A 76 -18.38 -4.20 4.19
C PRO A 76 -17.80 -5.54 4.64
N LEU A 77 -17.32 -5.59 5.90
CA LEU A 77 -16.80 -6.83 6.48
C LEU A 77 -17.95 -7.75 6.89
N GLU A 78 -17.90 -8.99 6.41
CA GLU A 78 -18.82 -10.08 6.74
C GLU A 78 -18.04 -11.27 7.33
N GLY A 79 -18.56 -11.86 8.40
CA GLY A 79 -17.98 -13.08 9.01
C GLY A 79 -16.69 -12.88 9.81
N VAL A 80 -16.17 -11.65 9.90
CA VAL A 80 -14.96 -11.29 10.68
C VAL A 80 -15.16 -9.94 11.37
N GLY A 81 -14.71 -9.83 12.62
CA GLY A 81 -14.74 -8.57 13.37
C GLY A 81 -13.71 -7.56 12.86
N LEU A 82 -13.98 -6.26 12.99
CA LEU A 82 -13.11 -5.23 12.43
C LEU A 82 -11.65 -5.35 12.92
N VAL A 83 -11.44 -5.52 14.24
CA VAL A 83 -10.09 -5.58 14.81
C VAL A 83 -9.33 -6.80 14.30
N ASP A 84 -9.97 -7.97 14.25
CA ASP A 84 -9.39 -9.19 13.69
C ASP A 84 -8.92 -8.96 12.25
N TYR A 85 -9.80 -8.37 11.44
CA TYR A 85 -9.50 -8.08 10.03
C TYR A 85 -8.30 -7.14 9.87
N LEU A 86 -8.20 -6.10 10.69
CA LEU A 86 -7.08 -5.15 10.66
C LEU A 86 -5.76 -5.80 11.08
N VAL A 87 -5.78 -6.68 12.08
CA VAL A 87 -4.61 -7.46 12.50
C VAL A 87 -4.15 -8.37 11.36
N GLU A 88 -5.07 -9.13 10.78
CA GLU A 88 -4.78 -10.06 9.68
C GLU A 88 -4.25 -9.33 8.44
N SER A 89 -4.86 -8.19 8.10
CA SER A 89 -4.42 -7.34 6.99
C SER A 89 -2.99 -6.82 7.20
N THR A 90 -2.65 -6.39 8.43
CA THR A 90 -1.30 -5.92 8.74
C THR A 90 -0.27 -7.06 8.69
N ILE A 91 -0.64 -8.26 9.13
CA ILE A 91 0.21 -9.45 8.99
C ILE A 91 0.39 -9.83 7.51
N ALA A 92 -0.66 -9.73 6.70
CA ALA A 92 -0.59 -10.02 5.27
C ALA A 92 0.41 -9.11 4.54
N VAL A 93 0.46 -7.81 4.91
CA VAL A 93 1.46 -6.86 4.38
C VAL A 93 2.89 -7.35 4.59
N THR A 94 3.20 -8.01 5.71
CA THR A 94 4.55 -8.53 5.98
C THR A 94 4.96 -9.68 5.04
N ARG A 95 3.99 -10.33 4.41
CA ARG A 95 4.16 -11.49 3.51
C ARG A 95 4.15 -11.10 2.04
N GLU A 96 3.88 -9.82 1.72
CA GLU A 96 4.00 -9.30 0.37
C GLU A 96 5.43 -9.39 -0.15
N ASP A 97 5.58 -9.30 -1.47
CA ASP A 97 6.87 -9.34 -2.14
C ASP A 97 7.82 -8.25 -1.60
N CYS A 98 9.06 -8.62 -1.35
CA CYS A 98 10.04 -7.72 -0.73
C CYS A 98 10.37 -6.54 -1.66
N ALA A 99 10.48 -6.75 -2.98
CA ALA A 99 10.76 -5.69 -3.92
C ALA A 99 9.58 -4.72 -4.04
N GLN A 100 8.35 -5.25 -3.98
CA GLN A 100 7.14 -4.45 -3.90
C GLN A 100 7.11 -3.56 -2.65
N ARG A 101 7.40 -4.10 -1.47
CA ARG A 101 7.49 -3.31 -0.22
C ARG A 101 8.60 -2.26 -0.29
N ALA A 102 9.78 -2.63 -0.78
CA ALA A 102 10.89 -1.71 -0.96
C ALA A 102 10.53 -0.53 -1.89
N LEU A 103 9.80 -0.80 -2.97
CA LEU A 103 9.32 0.24 -3.87
C LEU A 103 8.34 1.20 -3.19
N VAL A 104 7.42 0.71 -2.36
CA VAL A 104 6.52 1.58 -1.59
C VAL A 104 7.32 2.55 -0.70
N VAL A 105 8.35 2.04 -0.02
CA VAL A 105 9.24 2.86 0.83
C VAL A 105 10.02 3.89 -0.01
N GLU A 106 10.54 3.50 -1.17
CA GLU A 106 11.23 4.42 -2.09
C GLU A 106 10.31 5.57 -2.55
N ILE A 107 9.05 5.27 -2.87
CA ILE A 107 8.06 6.28 -3.26
C ILE A 107 7.74 7.21 -2.09
N MET A 108 7.58 6.67 -0.88
CA MET A 108 7.40 7.48 0.34
C MET A 108 8.58 8.43 0.56
N ALA A 109 9.80 7.93 0.41
CA ALA A 109 11.02 8.74 0.54
C ALA A 109 11.11 9.82 -0.53
N GLU A 110 10.73 9.52 -1.78
CA GLU A 110 10.66 10.50 -2.87
C GLU A 110 9.63 11.60 -2.59
N GLY A 111 8.46 11.26 -2.06
CA GLY A 111 7.44 12.23 -1.66
C GLY A 111 7.93 13.27 -0.66
N MET A 112 8.90 12.94 0.19
CA MET A 112 9.47 13.89 1.16
C MET A 112 10.33 15.01 0.53
N ARG A 113 10.73 14.85 -0.73
CA ARG A 113 11.63 15.78 -1.44
C ARG A 113 11.09 16.22 -2.82
N ASN A 114 9.99 15.63 -3.25
CA ASN A 114 9.34 15.89 -4.53
C ASN A 114 7.86 16.23 -4.30
N PRO A 115 7.48 17.52 -4.36
CA PRO A 115 6.11 17.95 -4.08
C PRO A 115 5.04 17.30 -4.96
N GLN A 116 5.37 16.99 -6.21
CA GLN A 116 4.44 16.32 -7.13
C GLN A 116 4.13 14.88 -6.67
N VAL A 117 5.14 14.15 -6.20
CA VAL A 117 4.95 12.79 -5.63
C VAL A 117 4.24 12.87 -4.27
N ALA A 118 4.51 13.91 -3.48
CA ALA A 118 3.81 14.15 -2.21
C ALA A 118 2.30 14.34 -2.41
N GLU A 119 1.90 15.07 -3.44
CA GLU A 119 0.50 15.27 -3.81
C GLU A 119 -0.16 13.94 -4.24
N MET A 120 0.53 13.14 -5.07
CA MET A 120 0.06 11.80 -5.46
C MET A 120 -0.16 10.89 -4.24
N LEU A 121 0.77 10.89 -3.28
CA LEU A 121 0.63 10.13 -2.04
C LEU A 121 -0.51 10.65 -1.16
N THR A 122 -0.70 11.97 -1.10
CA THR A 122 -1.80 12.58 -0.36
C THR A 122 -3.15 12.12 -0.90
N ASN A 123 -3.31 12.12 -2.23
CA ASN A 123 -4.52 11.63 -2.90
C ASN A 123 -4.74 10.12 -2.63
N LYS A 124 -3.67 9.33 -2.66
CA LYS A 124 -3.70 7.91 -2.26
C LYS A 124 -4.21 7.73 -0.84
N TYR A 125 -3.63 8.45 0.12
CA TYR A 125 -3.99 8.32 1.53
C TYR A 125 -5.41 8.77 1.79
N HIS A 126 -5.88 9.88 1.20
CA HIS A 126 -7.27 10.31 1.31
C HIS A 126 -8.26 9.23 0.85
N THR A 127 -7.96 8.56 -0.26
CA THR A 127 -8.83 7.49 -0.78
C THR A 127 -8.87 6.26 0.15
N ILE A 128 -7.71 5.86 0.68
CA ILE A 128 -7.62 4.73 1.63
C ILE A 128 -8.32 5.08 2.95
N ILE A 129 -8.10 6.27 3.48
CA ILE A 129 -8.69 6.74 4.74
C ILE A 129 -10.22 6.79 4.62
N ALA A 130 -10.76 7.32 3.52
CA ALA A 130 -12.21 7.34 3.31
C ALA A 130 -12.82 5.93 3.38
N SER A 131 -12.14 4.93 2.82
CA SER A 131 -12.60 3.53 2.86
C SER A 131 -12.51 2.95 4.27
N LEU A 132 -11.42 3.20 5.00
CA LEU A 132 -11.28 2.79 6.41
C LEU A 132 -12.36 3.43 7.30
N VAL A 133 -12.62 4.72 7.14
CA VAL A 133 -13.66 5.44 7.88
C VAL A 133 -15.04 4.85 7.59
N ALA A 134 -15.33 4.44 6.36
CA ALA A 134 -16.56 3.72 6.03
C ALA A 134 -16.68 2.41 6.82
N ARG A 135 -15.61 1.60 6.90
CA ARG A 135 -15.59 0.37 7.71
C ARG A 135 -15.72 0.64 9.20
N PHE A 136 -15.16 1.73 9.69
CA PHE A 136 -15.31 2.15 11.09
C PHE A 136 -16.75 2.58 11.40
N ASN A 137 -17.43 3.25 10.46
CA ASN A 137 -18.85 3.56 10.61
C ASN A 137 -19.70 2.29 10.66
N ASP A 138 -19.43 1.32 9.79
CA ASP A 138 -20.14 0.02 9.79
C ASP A 138 -19.95 -0.70 11.13
N ALA A 139 -18.71 -0.77 11.64
CA ALA A 139 -18.38 -1.40 12.92
C ALA A 139 -19.00 -0.65 14.11
N GLN A 140 -19.06 0.68 14.06
CA GLN A 140 -19.69 1.49 15.10
C GLN A 140 -21.21 1.25 15.13
N ALA A 141 -21.86 1.14 13.97
CA ALA A 141 -23.28 0.82 13.88
C ALA A 141 -23.61 -0.59 14.43
N LYS A 142 -22.65 -1.52 14.37
CA LYS A 142 -22.72 -2.86 14.98
C LYS A 142 -22.33 -2.90 16.47
N GLY A 143 -21.85 -1.78 17.03
CA GLY A 143 -21.39 -1.69 18.43
C GLY A 143 -20.02 -2.30 18.69
N GLU A 144 -19.22 -2.59 17.66
CA GLU A 144 -17.88 -3.19 17.79
C GLU A 144 -16.81 -2.19 18.26
N ILE A 145 -17.01 -0.90 17.99
CA ILE A 145 -16.08 0.19 18.35
C ILE A 145 -16.78 1.32 19.11
N GLY A 146 -16.02 2.14 19.83
CA GLY A 146 -16.55 3.20 20.69
C GLY A 146 -17.30 4.30 19.92
N ALA A 147 -18.29 4.93 20.56
CA ALA A 147 -19.10 6.00 19.97
C ALA A 147 -18.31 7.30 19.73
N ASP A 148 -17.29 7.56 20.55
CA ASP A 148 -16.50 8.79 20.64
C ASP A 148 -15.11 8.68 20.00
N VAL A 149 -14.94 7.77 19.04
CA VAL A 149 -13.70 7.61 18.25
C VAL A 149 -13.62 8.69 17.17
N ASP A 150 -12.51 9.41 17.12
CA ASP A 150 -12.13 10.20 15.94
C ASP A 150 -11.67 9.25 14.84
N LYS A 151 -12.60 8.86 13.96
CA LYS A 151 -12.39 7.84 12.93
C LYS A 151 -11.35 8.25 11.89
N GLU A 152 -11.31 9.54 11.56
CA GLU A 152 -10.36 10.08 10.58
C GLU A 152 -8.94 10.01 11.12
N MET A 153 -8.74 10.45 12.37
CA MET A 153 -7.43 10.35 13.02
C MET A 153 -7.03 8.91 13.29
N ALA A 154 -7.97 8.06 13.72
CA ALA A 154 -7.71 6.63 13.92
C ALA A 154 -7.27 5.94 12.62
N ALA A 155 -7.92 6.24 11.49
CA ALA A 155 -7.54 5.69 10.19
C ALA A 155 -6.14 6.15 9.76
N ARG A 156 -5.79 7.41 10.00
CA ARG A 156 -4.45 7.95 9.73
C ARG A 156 -3.36 7.28 10.57
N LEU A 157 -3.61 7.09 11.87
CA LEU A 157 -2.68 6.42 12.78
C LEU A 157 -2.50 4.94 12.43
N LEU A 158 -3.60 4.25 12.11
CA LEU A 158 -3.56 2.88 11.60
C LEU A 158 -2.70 2.80 10.34
N LEU A 159 -2.93 3.68 9.36
CA LEU A 159 -2.16 3.70 8.12
C LEU A 159 -0.67 3.99 8.36
N ALA A 160 -0.35 4.88 9.30
CA ALA A 160 1.02 5.14 9.72
C ALA A 160 1.68 3.90 10.35
N THR A 161 0.96 3.17 11.21
CA THR A 161 1.43 1.88 11.75
C THR A 161 1.66 0.86 10.63
N THR A 162 0.70 0.71 9.70
CA THR A 162 0.81 -0.23 8.59
C THR A 162 2.04 0.06 7.73
N TYR A 163 2.29 1.33 7.38
CA TYR A 163 3.51 1.70 6.64
C TYR A 163 4.79 1.54 7.47
N GLY A 164 4.75 1.78 8.78
CA GLY A 164 5.85 1.49 9.68
C GLY A 164 6.24 0.01 9.64
N VAL A 165 5.27 -0.89 9.81
CA VAL A 165 5.45 -2.35 9.68
C VAL A 165 5.95 -2.73 8.28
N LEU A 166 5.35 -2.16 7.23
CA LEU A 166 5.77 -2.40 5.85
C LEU A 166 7.26 -2.06 5.63
N SER A 167 7.72 -0.95 6.20
CA SER A 167 9.08 -0.42 6.03
C SER A 167 10.16 -1.14 6.83
N ASP A 168 9.79 -1.92 7.83
CA ASP A 168 10.73 -2.65 8.67
C ASP A 168 11.11 -4.01 8.05
N SER A 169 12.39 -4.20 7.78
CA SER A 169 12.93 -5.42 7.18
C SER A 169 12.77 -6.65 8.07
N SER A 170 12.65 -6.46 9.39
CA SER A 170 12.41 -7.53 10.36
C SER A 170 10.93 -7.88 10.52
N SER A 171 10.00 -7.11 9.94
CA SER A 171 8.56 -7.30 10.19
C SER A 171 8.01 -8.67 9.77
N ALA A 172 8.59 -9.30 8.74
CA ALA A 172 8.21 -10.66 8.34
C ALA A 172 8.58 -11.72 9.39
N GLU A 173 9.69 -11.51 10.12
CA GLU A 173 10.09 -12.37 11.24
C GLU A 173 9.25 -12.05 12.47
N ASN A 174 9.08 -10.75 12.78
CA ASN A 174 8.27 -10.30 13.92
C ASN A 174 6.84 -10.87 13.85
N ALA A 175 6.21 -10.86 12.67
CA ALA A 175 4.87 -11.38 12.45
C ALA A 175 4.73 -12.91 12.60
N ARG A 176 5.83 -13.67 12.73
CA ARG A 176 5.79 -15.11 13.06
C ARG A 176 5.50 -15.36 14.53
N HIS A 177 5.78 -14.38 15.40
CA HIS A 177 5.50 -14.50 16.82
C HIS A 177 4.04 -14.17 17.11
N VAL A 178 3.37 -15.03 17.89
CA VAL A 178 1.98 -14.80 18.34
C VAL A 178 1.83 -13.46 19.05
N SER A 179 2.87 -12.99 19.75
CA SER A 179 2.90 -11.70 20.43
C SER A 179 2.73 -10.51 19.48
N PHE A 180 3.12 -10.62 18.21
CA PHE A 180 2.89 -9.56 17.22
C PHE A 180 1.39 -9.32 17.04
N ALA A 181 0.63 -10.37 16.75
CA ALA A 181 -0.81 -10.31 16.56
C ALA A 181 -1.54 -9.86 17.84
N THR A 182 -1.15 -10.42 18.99
CA THR A 182 -1.76 -10.07 20.28
C THR A 182 -1.50 -8.61 20.67
N THR A 183 -0.28 -8.11 20.48
CA THR A 183 0.06 -6.71 20.81
C THR A 183 -0.61 -5.75 19.86
N LEU A 184 -0.61 -6.05 18.56
CA LEU A 184 -1.30 -5.25 17.55
C LEU A 184 -2.80 -5.18 17.84
N ARG A 185 -3.44 -6.29 18.22
CA ARG A 185 -4.83 -6.31 18.66
C ARG A 185 -5.07 -5.35 19.81
N THR A 186 -4.28 -5.42 20.88
CA THR A 186 -4.43 -4.53 22.05
C THR A 186 -4.31 -3.05 21.65
N MET A 187 -3.34 -2.73 20.79
CA MET A 187 -3.16 -1.37 20.26
C MET A 187 -4.39 -0.90 19.48
N LEU A 188 -4.93 -1.75 18.60
CA LEU A 188 -6.10 -1.43 17.77
C LEU A 188 -7.39 -1.33 18.59
N THR A 189 -7.60 -2.21 19.58
CA THR A 189 -8.75 -2.10 20.49
C THR A 189 -8.72 -0.81 21.30
N GLY A 190 -7.52 -0.35 21.71
CA GLY A 190 -7.35 0.92 22.39
C GLY A 190 -7.61 2.11 21.46
N LEU A 191 -7.03 2.09 20.25
CA LEU A 191 -7.23 3.12 19.23
C LEU A 191 -8.71 3.31 18.86
N LEU A 192 -9.44 2.20 18.73
CA LEU A 192 -10.86 2.17 18.34
C LEU A 192 -11.82 2.18 19.55
N LYS A 193 -11.30 2.35 20.78
CA LYS A 193 -12.09 2.36 22.02
C LYS A 193 -13.12 1.23 22.07
N CYS A 194 -12.71 0.03 21.68
CA CYS A 194 -13.60 -1.12 21.65
C CYS A 194 -14.17 -1.33 23.06
N ASN A 195 -15.48 -1.56 23.14
CA ASN A 195 -16.09 -1.92 24.41
C ASN A 195 -15.49 -3.26 24.84
N SER A 196 -14.78 -3.29 25.96
CA SER A 196 -14.43 -4.55 26.59
C SER A 196 -15.73 -5.28 26.85
N ALA A 197 -15.95 -6.41 26.17
CA ALA A 197 -17.12 -7.23 26.39
C ALA A 197 -17.23 -7.48 27.91
N SER A 198 -18.27 -6.91 28.50
CA SER A 198 -18.72 -7.18 29.87
C SER A 198 -19.35 -8.56 29.93
#